data_AF-O35068-F1
#
_entry.id   AF-O35068-F1
#
_cell.length_a   1.000
_cell.length_b   1.000
_cell.length_c   1.000
_cell.angle_alpha   90.00
_cell.angle_beta   90.00
_cell.angle_gamma   90.00
#
_symmetry.space_group_name_H-M   'P 1'
#
loop_
_entity.id
_entity.type
_entity.pdbx_description
1 polymer ?
#
loop_
_entity_poly.entity_id
_entity_poly.type
_entity_poly.pdbx_seq_one_letter_code
_entity_poly.pdbx_strand_id
1 'polypeptide(L)'
;IFAYGQTGSGKTYTMGEASVASLHEDEQGIIPRAMAEAFKLIDENDLLDCLVHVSYLELYKEEFRDLLEVGTASRDIQLREDDRGNVVLCGVKEVDVEGLDEVLSLLEMGNAARHTGATHFNRLSSRSHTVFTVTLEQRGRTPSRLPRPAAGHLLVSKFHFVDLAGSE
;
A
#
# COMPACT_ATOMS: atom_id res chain seq x y z
N ILE A 1 1.28 -9.38 4.52
CA ILE A 1 1.68 -10.46 3.58
C ILE A 1 3.10 -10.18 3.14
N PHE A 2 3.98 -11.18 3.12
CA PHE A 2 5.37 -11.04 2.68
C PHE A 2 5.65 -11.97 1.50
N ALA A 3 6.36 -11.47 0.50
CA ALA A 3 6.98 -12.28 -0.55
C ALA A 3 8.49 -12.36 -0.27
N TYR A 4 9.02 -13.59 -0.19
CA TYR A 4 10.41 -13.86 0.15
C TYR A 4 10.99 -14.93 -0.77
N GLY A 5 12.28 -14.80 -1.10
CA GLY A 5 12.99 -15.72 -1.97
C GLY A 5 14.09 -15.04 -2.77
N GLN A 6 14.85 -15.84 -3.53
CA GLN A 6 15.95 -15.36 -4.36
C GLN A 6 15.46 -14.39 -5.45
N THR A 7 16.33 -13.51 -5.94
CA THR A 7 16.04 -12.72 -7.14
C THR A 7 15.66 -13.61 -8.32
N GLY A 8 14.56 -13.26 -9.00
CA GLY A 8 14.00 -14.04 -10.10
C GLY A 8 13.04 -15.16 -9.68
N SER A 9 12.81 -15.39 -8.37
CA SER A 9 11.86 -16.40 -7.89
C SER A 9 10.38 -16.02 -8.02
N GLY A 10 10.08 -14.86 -8.63
CA GLY A 10 8.70 -14.41 -8.86
C GLY A 10 8.07 -13.54 -7.77
N LYS A 11 8.81 -13.05 -6.76
CA LYS A 11 8.25 -12.24 -5.65
C LYS A 11 7.40 -11.04 -6.12
N THR A 12 8.01 -10.18 -6.94
CA THR A 12 7.37 -8.98 -7.52
C THR A 12 6.18 -9.33 -8.42
N TYR A 13 6.27 -10.45 -9.14
CA TYR A 13 5.18 -10.98 -9.97
C TYR A 13 4.00 -11.42 -9.08
N THR A 14 4.27 -12.19 -8.03
CA THR A 14 3.25 -12.63 -7.07
C THR A 14 2.61 -11.46 -6.33
N MET A 15 3.37 -10.41 -5.98
CA MET A 15 2.81 -9.21 -5.38
C MET A 15 1.93 -8.41 -6.35
N GLY A 16 2.21 -8.48 -7.65
CA GLY A 16 1.49 -7.70 -8.67
C GLY A 16 2.06 -6.30 -8.84
N GLU A 17 3.33 -6.10 -8.48
CA GLU A 17 4.07 -4.85 -8.75
C GLU A 17 4.60 -4.80 -10.21
N ALA A 18 4.56 -5.91 -10.94
CA ALA A 18 4.99 -5.94 -12.34
C ALA A 18 3.83 -5.57 -13.28
N SER A 19 4.01 -4.49 -14.07
CA SER A 19 3.18 -4.03 -15.21
C SER A 19 1.68 -4.33 -15.09
N VAL A 20 1.00 -3.54 -14.27
CA VAL A 20 -0.39 -3.78 -13.85
C VAL A 20 -1.38 -3.61 -15.02
N ALA A 21 -1.14 -2.69 -15.95
CA ALA A 21 -2.04 -2.36 -17.06
C ALA A 21 -2.08 -3.37 -18.23
N SER A 22 -1.29 -4.45 -18.19
CA SER A 22 -1.09 -5.33 -19.37
C SER A 22 -1.30 -6.82 -19.10
N LEU A 23 -1.76 -7.19 -17.92
CA LEU A 23 -1.97 -8.57 -17.51
C LEU A 23 -3.45 -8.94 -17.56
N HIS A 24 -3.76 -10.15 -18.07
CA HIS A 24 -5.11 -10.71 -17.97
C HIS A 24 -5.51 -10.85 -16.49
N GLU A 25 -6.80 -10.86 -16.16
CA GLU A 25 -7.26 -11.05 -14.76
C GLU A 25 -6.65 -12.30 -14.09
N ASP A 26 -6.33 -13.33 -14.86
CA ASP A 26 -5.69 -14.57 -14.38
C ASP A 26 -4.19 -14.42 -14.07
N GLU A 27 -3.56 -13.36 -14.53
CA GLU A 27 -2.12 -13.08 -14.36
C GLU A 27 -1.84 -12.00 -13.30
N GLN A 28 -2.89 -11.38 -12.75
CA GLN A 28 -2.76 -10.37 -11.70
C GLN A 28 -2.16 -10.96 -10.41
N GLY A 29 -1.32 -10.19 -9.73
CA GLY A 29 -0.75 -10.54 -8.43
C GLY A 29 -1.73 -10.34 -7.27
N ILE A 30 -1.24 -10.49 -6.03
CA ILE A 30 -2.08 -10.48 -4.83
C ILE A 30 -2.64 -9.09 -4.49
N ILE A 31 -1.90 -8.01 -4.75
CA ILE A 31 -2.36 -6.63 -4.47
C ILE A 31 -3.61 -6.30 -5.31
N PRO A 32 -3.59 -6.34 -6.65
CA PRO A 32 -4.77 -6.03 -7.47
C PRO A 32 -5.97 -6.91 -7.12
N ARG A 33 -5.77 -8.22 -6.90
CA ARG A 33 -6.85 -9.15 -6.52
C ARG A 33 -7.47 -8.82 -5.16
N ALA A 34 -6.63 -8.54 -4.17
CA ALA A 34 -7.11 -8.19 -2.83
C ALA A 34 -7.89 -6.87 -2.85
N MET A 35 -7.45 -5.89 -3.63
CA MET A 35 -8.13 -4.60 -3.73
C MET A 35 -9.44 -4.69 -4.51
N ALA A 36 -9.49 -5.48 -5.59
CA ALA A 36 -10.72 -5.73 -6.32
C ALA A 36 -11.81 -6.32 -5.41
N GLU A 37 -11.45 -7.34 -4.63
CA GLU A 37 -12.38 -7.96 -3.67
C GLU A 37 -12.74 -7.00 -2.52
N ALA A 38 -11.77 -6.22 -2.01
CA ALA A 38 -12.04 -5.26 -0.94
C ALA A 38 -13.04 -4.19 -1.36
N PHE A 39 -12.86 -3.56 -2.53
CA PHE A 39 -13.79 -2.55 -3.04
C PHE A 39 -15.17 -3.15 -3.33
N LYS A 40 -15.24 -4.36 -3.90
CA LYS A 40 -16.51 -5.07 -4.07
C LYS A 40 -17.25 -5.26 -2.73
N LEU A 41 -16.56 -5.71 -1.69
CA LEU A 41 -17.17 -5.91 -0.36
C LEU A 41 -17.56 -4.60 0.33
N ILE A 42 -16.83 -3.51 0.05
CA ILE A 42 -17.19 -2.16 0.52
C ILE A 42 -18.48 -1.70 -0.17
N ASP A 43 -18.57 -1.84 -1.49
CA ASP A 43 -19.74 -1.45 -2.29
C ASP A 43 -20.99 -2.26 -1.94
N GLU A 44 -20.83 -3.54 -1.60
CA GLU A 44 -21.94 -4.40 -1.16
C GLU A 44 -22.43 -4.09 0.27
N ASN A 45 -21.73 -3.25 1.04
CA ASN A 45 -22.02 -2.98 2.44
C ASN A 45 -22.54 -1.55 2.70
N ASP A 46 -23.86 -1.38 2.62
CA ASP A 46 -24.54 -0.10 2.85
C ASP A 46 -24.53 0.40 4.31
N LEU A 47 -24.04 -0.42 5.26
CA LEU A 47 -24.10 -0.14 6.71
C LEU A 47 -22.86 0.57 7.23
N LEU A 48 -21.78 0.62 6.45
CA LEU A 48 -20.51 1.21 6.84
C LEU A 48 -20.16 2.38 5.93
N ASP A 49 -19.65 3.46 6.54
CA ASP A 49 -18.85 4.44 5.82
C ASP A 49 -17.40 3.97 5.86
N CYS A 50 -16.82 3.73 4.68
CA CYS A 50 -15.46 3.26 4.52
C CYS A 50 -14.61 4.35 3.86
N LEU A 51 -13.39 4.56 4.36
CA LEU A 51 -12.35 5.35 3.71
C LEU A 51 -11.12 4.46 3.50
N VAL A 52 -10.55 4.51 2.31
CA VAL A 52 -9.37 3.73 1.95
C VAL A 52 -8.24 4.68 1.64
N HIS A 53 -7.11 4.48 2.31
CA HIS A 53 -5.88 5.22 2.09
C HIS A 53 -4.79 4.24 1.68
N VAL A 54 -3.88 4.66 0.80
CA VAL A 54 -2.70 3.87 0.43
C VAL A 54 -1.42 4.65 0.64
N SER A 55 -0.37 3.93 1.01
CA SER A 55 1.00 4.45 1.06
C SER A 55 1.94 3.45 0.41
N TYR A 56 3.02 3.93 -0.21
CA TYR A 56 3.98 3.05 -0.86
C TYR A 56 5.41 3.47 -0.57
N LEU A 57 6.16 2.58 0.08
CA LEU A 57 7.50 2.87 0.59
C LEU A 57 8.52 1.89 0.05
N GLU A 58 9.72 2.40 -0.22
CA GLU A 58 10.92 1.62 -0.46
C GLU A 58 11.88 1.77 0.73
N LEU A 59 12.45 0.66 1.18
CA LEU A 59 13.57 0.63 2.11
C LEU A 59 14.80 0.12 1.37
N TYR A 60 15.83 0.97 1.28
CA TYR A 60 17.09 0.65 0.62
C TYR A 60 18.26 1.20 1.42
N LYS A 61 19.21 0.34 1.79
CA LYS A 61 20.38 0.72 2.61
C LYS A 61 19.99 1.50 3.88
N GLU A 62 18.98 1.03 4.59
CA GLU A 62 18.47 1.65 5.82
C GLU A 62 17.86 3.07 5.62
N GLU A 63 17.69 3.52 4.38
CA GLU A 63 17.02 4.76 4.05
C GLU A 63 15.61 4.49 3.50
N PHE A 64 14.63 5.21 4.05
CA PHE A 64 13.25 5.20 3.55
C PHE A 64 13.10 6.16 2.36
N ARG A 65 12.35 5.73 1.35
CA ARG A 65 11.93 6.55 0.23
C ARG A 65 10.43 6.39 0.00
N ASP A 66 9.73 7.51 -0.04
CA ASP A 66 8.32 7.56 -0.42
C ASP A 66 8.19 7.41 -1.95
N LEU A 67 7.45 6.40 -2.40
CA LEU A 67 7.25 6.13 -3.82
C LEU A 67 6.05 6.89 -4.40
N LEU A 68 5.18 7.48 -3.56
CA LEU A 68 4.02 8.30 -3.99
C LEU A 68 4.30 9.82 -3.96
N GLU A 69 5.46 10.21 -3.42
CA GLU A 69 5.93 11.59 -3.41
C GLU A 69 7.42 11.68 -3.78
N VAL A 70 7.67 11.76 -5.08
CA VAL A 70 9.03 11.91 -5.62
C VAL A 70 9.59 13.28 -5.21
N GLY A 71 10.53 13.27 -4.27
CA GLY A 71 11.15 14.48 -3.73
C GLY A 71 11.15 14.57 -2.21
N THR A 72 10.39 13.71 -1.52
CA THR A 72 10.44 13.60 -0.06
C THR A 72 11.84 13.21 0.38
N ALA A 73 12.48 14.03 1.21
CA ALA A 73 13.80 13.70 1.72
C ALA A 73 13.67 12.54 2.70
N SER A 74 14.56 11.55 2.62
CA SER A 74 14.52 10.37 3.52
C SER A 74 14.48 10.76 5.01
N ARG A 75 15.08 11.90 5.37
CA ARG A 75 15.12 12.46 6.74
C ARG A 75 13.75 12.88 7.28
N ASP A 76 12.78 13.11 6.39
CA ASP A 76 11.43 13.52 6.74
C ASP A 76 10.58 12.29 7.14
N ILE A 77 11.02 11.08 6.78
CA ILE A 77 10.37 9.82 7.17
C ILE A 77 11.00 9.31 8.45
N GLN A 78 10.22 9.29 9.54
CA GLN A 78 10.69 8.92 10.87
C GLN A 78 9.92 7.73 11.43
N LEU A 79 10.64 6.77 12.00
CA LEU A 79 10.06 5.76 12.87
C LEU A 79 9.81 6.38 14.25
N ARG A 80 8.58 6.29 14.74
CA ARG A 80 8.17 6.72 16.08
C ARG A 80 7.37 5.63 16.75
N GLU A 81 7.30 5.64 18.07
CA GLU A 81 6.33 4.84 18.82
C GLU A 81 5.12 5.72 19.12
N ASP A 82 3.92 5.19 18.88
CA ASP A 82 2.67 5.83 19.29
C ASP A 82 2.42 5.64 20.81
N ASP A 83 1.37 6.27 21.33
CA ASP A 83 0.99 6.18 22.76
C ASP A 83 0.65 4.75 23.23
N ARG A 84 0.54 3.80 22.30
CA ARG A 84 0.25 2.38 22.55
C ARG A 84 1.48 1.49 22.37
N GLY A 85 2.65 2.07 22.08
CA GLY A 85 3.91 1.37 21.86
C GLY A 85 4.01 0.72 20.47
N ASN A 86 3.14 1.08 19.52
CA ASN A 86 3.26 0.61 18.15
C ASN A 86 4.25 1.49 17.40
N VAL A 87 5.13 0.86 16.62
CA VAL A 87 6.02 1.58 15.72
C VAL A 87 5.22 2.08 14.51
N VAL A 88 5.22 3.39 14.32
CA VAL A 88 4.55 4.11 13.22
C VAL A 88 5.58 4.87 12.39
N LEU A 89 5.33 4.98 11.09
CA LEU A 89 6.11 5.82 10.19
C LEU A 89 5.40 7.16 10.05
N CYS A 90 6.11 8.25 10.36
CA CYS A 90 5.64 9.61 10.19
C CYS A 90 6.32 10.25 8.97
N GLY A 91 5.62 11.15 8.28
CA GLY A 91 6.16 11.83 7.09
C GLY A 91 6.05 11.03 5.79
N VAL A 92 5.28 9.94 5.81
CA VAL A 92 4.90 9.18 4.63
C VAL A 92 3.60 9.76 4.09
N LYS A 93 3.52 9.94 2.78
CA LYS A 93 2.30 10.34 2.10
C LYS A 93 1.31 9.20 2.07
N GLU A 94 0.12 9.47 2.59
CA GLU A 94 -1.06 8.64 2.44
C GLU A 94 -1.97 9.30 1.40
N VAL A 95 -2.49 8.52 0.46
CA VAL A 95 -3.35 8.99 -0.63
C VAL A 95 -4.69 8.29 -0.52
N ASP A 96 -5.76 9.07 -0.45
CA ASP A 96 -7.15 8.57 -0.46
C ASP A 96 -7.46 7.98 -1.83
N VAL A 97 -8.14 6.84 -1.84
CA VAL A 97 -8.56 6.14 -3.06
C VAL A 97 -10.02 5.75 -2.99
N GLU A 98 -10.74 5.95 -4.09
CA GLU A 98 -12.18 5.65 -4.20
C GLU A 98 -12.45 4.36 -4.99
N GLY A 99 -11.43 3.78 -5.63
CA GLY A 99 -11.61 2.55 -6.41
C GLY A 99 -10.33 1.84 -6.80
N LEU A 100 -10.51 0.68 -7.44
CA LEU A 100 -9.41 -0.18 -7.88
C LEU A 100 -8.46 0.55 -8.83
N ASP A 101 -8.98 1.25 -9.83
CA ASP A 101 -8.17 1.91 -10.87
C ASP A 101 -7.17 2.92 -10.29
N GLU A 102 -7.57 3.67 -9.25
CA GLU A 102 -6.70 4.63 -8.55
C GLU A 102 -5.57 3.91 -7.81
N VAL A 103 -5.88 2.80 -7.14
CA VAL A 103 -4.87 1.97 -6.48
C VAL A 103 -3.85 1.42 -7.49
N LEU A 104 -4.34 0.89 -8.62
CA LEU A 104 -3.46 0.37 -9.67
C LEU A 104 -2.59 1.49 -10.27
N SER A 105 -3.16 2.67 -10.48
CA SER A 105 -2.40 3.84 -10.96
C SER A 105 -1.31 4.28 -9.98
N LEU A 106 -1.60 4.32 -8.68
CA LEU A 106 -0.61 4.66 -7.65
C LEU A 106 0.48 3.58 -7.53
N LEU A 107 0.11 2.31 -7.66
CA LEU A 107 1.07 1.20 -7.70
C LEU A 107 2.02 1.34 -8.90
N GLU A 108 1.48 1.59 -10.10
CA GLU A 108 2.29 1.83 -11.31
C GLU A 108 3.18 3.07 -11.18
N MET A 109 2.64 4.17 -10.66
CA MET A 109 3.38 5.41 -10.43
C MET A 109 4.55 5.17 -9.47
N GLY A 110 4.32 4.51 -8.34
CA GLY A 110 5.38 4.20 -7.38
C GLY A 110 6.41 3.22 -7.92
N ASN A 111 5.98 2.26 -8.75
CA ASN A 111 6.90 1.39 -9.46
C ASN A 111 7.76 2.18 -10.46
N ALA A 112 7.19 3.13 -11.19
CA ALA A 112 7.97 4.00 -12.07
C ALA A 112 8.98 4.84 -11.28
N ALA A 113 8.58 5.41 -10.14
CA ALA A 113 9.46 6.16 -9.24
C ALA A 113 10.62 5.30 -8.69
N ARG A 114 10.34 4.04 -8.34
CA ARG A 114 11.35 3.06 -7.93
C ARG A 114 12.38 2.80 -9.04
N HIS A 115 11.94 2.72 -10.30
CA HIS A 115 12.81 2.50 -11.45
C HIS A 115 13.62 3.74 -11.85
N THR A 116 13.08 4.96 -11.71
CA THR A 116 13.84 6.19 -12.04
C THR A 116 14.98 6.46 -11.06
N GLY A 117 14.90 5.95 -9.83
CA GLY A 117 16.02 5.91 -8.88
C GLY A 117 17.12 4.90 -9.25
N ALA A 118 16.86 4.00 -10.20
CA ALA A 118 17.80 2.99 -10.66
C ALA A 118 18.65 3.51 -11.83
N THR A 119 19.92 3.83 -11.57
CA THR A 119 20.89 4.04 -12.66
C THR A 119 21.14 2.71 -13.40
N HIS A 120 21.49 2.79 -14.69
CA HIS A 120 21.61 1.68 -15.67
C HIS A 120 22.49 0.47 -15.23
N PHE A 121 23.21 0.57 -14.10
CA PHE A 121 24.04 -0.48 -13.51
C PHE A 121 23.40 -1.21 -12.31
N ASN A 122 22.24 -0.75 -11.81
CA ASN A 122 21.69 -1.20 -10.54
C ASN A 122 20.27 -1.73 -10.77
N ARG A 123 20.12 -3.06 -10.85
CA ARG A 123 18.79 -3.71 -10.84
C ARG A 123 18.23 -3.59 -9.42
N LEU A 124 17.70 -2.41 -9.09
CA LEU A 124 17.48 -1.97 -7.70
C LEU A 124 16.46 -2.85 -6.96
N SER A 125 15.50 -3.43 -7.68
CA SER A 125 14.42 -4.22 -7.07
C SER A 125 14.88 -5.49 -6.34
N SER A 126 16.06 -6.04 -6.68
CA SER A 126 16.61 -7.18 -5.94
C SER A 126 17.25 -6.80 -4.61
N ARG A 127 17.52 -5.51 -4.39
CA ARG A 127 18.33 -5.02 -3.26
C ARG A 127 17.56 -4.08 -2.33
N SER A 128 16.30 -3.80 -2.63
CA SER A 128 15.42 -2.98 -1.82
C SER A 128 14.17 -3.76 -1.44
N HIS A 129 13.60 -3.42 -0.29
CA HIS A 129 12.29 -3.91 0.12
C HIS A 129 11.24 -2.87 -0.26
N THR A 130 10.05 -3.31 -0.66
CA THR A 130 8.90 -2.43 -0.83
C THR A 130 7.78 -2.81 0.13
N VAL A 131 7.07 -1.80 0.61
CA VAL A 131 5.91 -1.94 1.48
C VAL A 131 4.78 -1.10 0.91
N PHE A 132 3.83 -1.76 0.27
CA PHE A 132 2.55 -1.16 -0.11
C PHE A 132 1.56 -1.37 1.03
N THR A 133 1.09 -0.29 1.63
CA THR A 133 0.15 -0.33 2.75
C THR A 133 -1.20 0.19 2.31
N VAL A 134 -2.24 -0.54 2.67
CA VAL A 134 -3.64 -0.14 2.50
C VAL A 134 -4.22 0.01 3.90
N THR A 135 -4.69 1.21 4.22
CA THR A 135 -5.40 1.52 5.46
C THR A 135 -6.89 1.64 5.13
N LEU A 136 -7.70 0.82 5.78
CA LEU A 136 -9.16 0.88 5.69
C LEU A 136 -9.71 1.41 7.01
N GLU A 137 -10.33 2.58 6.96
CA GLU A 137 -11.10 3.14 8.06
C GLU A 137 -12.57 2.83 7.86
N GLN A 138 -13.24 2.32 8.90
CA GLN A 138 -14.64 1.95 8.85
C GLN A 138 -15.38 2.60 10.01
N ARG A 139 -16.53 3.18 9.70
CA ARG A 139 -17.44 3.79 10.67
C ARG A 139 -18.85 3.28 10.44
N GLY A 140 -19.51 2.82 11.51
CA GLY A 140 -20.91 2.41 11.42
C GLY A 140 -21.82 3.58 11.04
N ARG A 141 -22.64 3.41 10.00
CA ARG A 141 -23.70 4.37 9.67
C ARG A 141 -24.80 4.29 10.72
N THR A 142 -24.97 5.35 11.50
CA THR A 142 -26.16 5.48 12.36
C THR A 142 -27.39 5.70 11.48
N PRO A 143 -28.46 4.90 11.61
CA PRO A 143 -29.70 5.14 10.87
C PRO A 143 -30.24 6.53 11.22
N SER A 144 -30.64 7.31 10.20
CA SER A 144 -30.92 8.76 10.26
C SER A 144 -32.08 9.20 11.17
N ARG A 145 -32.64 8.31 12.00
CA ARG A 145 -33.81 8.56 12.85
C ARG A 145 -33.48 8.83 14.32
N LEU A 146 -32.22 8.87 14.73
CA LEU A 146 -31.85 9.22 16.11
C LEU A 146 -31.27 10.65 16.20
N PRO A 147 -31.70 11.50 17.15
CA PRO A 147 -31.31 12.92 17.23
C PRO A 147 -29.87 13.17 17.68
N ARG A 148 -29.04 12.13 17.76
CA ARG A 148 -27.64 12.21 18.16
C ARG A 148 -26.86 11.16 17.36
N PRO A 149 -25.80 11.53 16.62
CA PRO A 149 -24.86 10.55 16.15
C PRO A 149 -24.21 9.96 17.40
N ALA A 150 -24.58 8.73 17.78
CA ALA A 150 -23.69 7.94 18.61
C ALA A 150 -22.35 7.91 17.89
N ALA A 151 -21.26 8.28 18.56
CA ALA A 151 -19.93 8.20 17.97
C ALA A 151 -19.71 6.74 17.57
N GLY A 152 -19.97 6.42 16.31
CA GLY A 152 -19.76 5.09 15.77
C GLY A 152 -18.31 4.70 16.02
N HIS A 153 -18.09 3.47 16.48
CA HIS A 153 -16.73 2.97 16.67
C HIS A 153 -15.99 3.09 15.34
N LEU A 154 -14.89 3.85 15.33
CA LEU A 154 -13.94 3.92 14.23
C LEU A 154 -13.07 2.67 14.33
N LEU A 155 -13.15 1.81 13.32
CA LEU A 155 -12.25 0.67 13.16
C LEU A 155 -11.23 1.02 12.08
N VAL A 156 -9.94 0.95 12.41
CA VAL A 156 -8.86 1.15 11.45
C VAL A 156 -8.14 -0.17 11.26
N SER A 157 -8.07 -0.64 10.01
CA SER A 157 -7.39 -1.86 9.62
C SER A 157 -6.27 -1.53 8.64
N LYS A 158 -5.09 -2.16 8.81
CA LYS A 158 -3.94 -1.95 7.92
C LYS A 158 -3.52 -3.27 7.29
N PHE A 159 -3.40 -3.27 5.97
CA PHE A 159 -2.91 -4.39 5.17
C PHE A 159 -1.56 -4.00 4.58
N HIS A 160 -0.51 -4.72 4.98
CA HIS A 160 0.84 -4.52 4.45
C HIS A 160 1.17 -5.61 3.43
N PHE A 161 1.50 -5.20 2.21
CA PHE A 161 2.02 -6.06 1.15
C PHE A 161 3.50 -5.77 0.97
N VAL A 162 4.34 -6.74 1.32
CA VAL A 162 5.79 -6.55 1.44
C VAL A 162 6.54 -7.42 0.46
N ASP A 163 7.16 -6.83 -0.56
CA ASP A 163 8.13 -7.51 -1.43
C ASP A 163 9.53 -7.32 -0.84
N LEU A 164 10.13 -8.41 -0.36
CA LEU A 164 11.45 -8.36 0.24
C LEU A 164 12.55 -8.38 -0.83
N ALA A 165 13.71 -7.83 -0.51
CA ALA A 165 14.92 -8.00 -1.31
C ALA A 165 15.25 -9.49 -1.55
N GLY A 166 16.04 -9.76 -2.58
CA GLY A 166 16.58 -11.09 -2.87
C GLY A 166 17.31 -11.66 -1.67
N SER A 167 17.11 -12.94 -1.40
CA SER A 167 17.72 -13.63 -0.26
C SER A 167 19.17 -14.11 -0.52
N GLU A 168 19.71 -13.89 -1.71
CA GLU A 168 21.07 -14.30 -2.10
C GLU A 168 22.22 -13.45 -1.53
#